data_AF-A0A533UJW0-F1
#
_entry.id   AF-A0A533UJW0-F1
#
_cell.length_a   1.000
_cell.length_b   1.000
_cell.length_c   1.000
_cell.angle_alpha   90.00
_cell.angle_beta   90.00
_cell.angle_gamma   90.00
#
_symmetry.space_group_name_H-M   'P 1'
#
loop_
_entity.id
_entity.type
_entity.pdbx_description
1 polymer ?
#
loop_
_entity_poly.entity_id
_entity_poly.type
_entity_poly.pdbx_seq_one_letter_code
_entity_poly.pdbx_strand_id
1 'polypeptide(L)'
;MASIKFTIPSVLNKGGGEKKVDISAATLSEAFTEISGSMGDEFQRRVLNPDGTPRSLINIYINGKNMRFSGGMQTILKDGDEVYILPAVAGGSELSSKDLERYSRQVMLEEIGYQGQLKLKSAKVCVVGVGGLGNPIITRLVSMGVGKIRIVDRDIVELSNLHRQTLFDESD
;
A
#
# COMPACT_ATOMS: atom_id res chain seq x y z
N MET A 1 3.15 -13.56 24.98
CA MET A 1 3.56 -13.16 23.63
C MET A 1 2.36 -13.36 22.73
N ALA A 2 2.09 -12.41 21.84
CA ALA A 2 0.96 -12.51 20.93
C ALA A 2 1.36 -13.28 19.67
N SER A 3 0.47 -14.14 19.16
CA SER A 3 0.64 -14.79 17.87
C SER A 3 0.26 -13.83 16.74
N ILE A 4 1.21 -13.44 15.91
CA ILE A 4 1.01 -12.43 14.86
C ILE A 4 1.50 -12.94 13.51
N LYS A 5 0.99 -12.31 12.44
CA LYS A 5 1.46 -12.56 11.07
C LYS A 5 2.35 -11.42 10.62
N PHE A 6 3.59 -11.72 10.28
CA PHE A 6 4.56 -10.74 9.83
C PHE A 6 4.81 -10.88 8.32
N THR A 7 4.55 -9.81 7.57
CA THR A 7 4.67 -9.79 6.11
C THR A 7 5.89 -8.99 5.67
N ILE A 8 6.79 -9.69 4.98
CA ILE A 8 7.99 -9.14 4.36
C ILE A 8 7.70 -8.94 2.87
N PRO A 9 7.84 -7.71 2.35
CA PRO A 9 7.61 -7.43 0.94
C PRO A 9 8.70 -8.06 0.07
N SER A 10 8.36 -8.38 -1.18
CA SER A 10 9.26 -9.02 -2.16
C SER A 10 10.65 -8.38 -2.29
N VAL A 11 10.72 -7.04 -2.23
CA VAL A 11 11.95 -6.25 -2.29
C VAL A 11 12.91 -6.50 -1.11
N LEU A 12 12.37 -6.91 0.05
CA LEU A 12 13.16 -7.30 1.21
C LEU A 12 13.37 -8.82 1.31
N ASN A 13 12.67 -9.59 0.47
CA ASN A 13 12.79 -11.05 0.37
C ASN A 13 13.60 -11.51 -0.85
N LYS A 14 14.65 -10.76 -1.24
CA LYS A 14 15.56 -11.11 -2.35
C LYS A 14 14.84 -11.46 -3.68
N GLY A 15 13.68 -10.87 -3.94
CA GLY A 15 12.89 -11.13 -5.15
C GLY A 15 12.03 -12.40 -5.10
N GLY A 16 12.03 -13.16 -4.00
CA GLY A 16 11.25 -14.40 -3.83
C GLY A 16 9.75 -14.21 -3.56
N GLY A 17 9.18 -13.06 -3.94
CA GLY A 17 7.77 -12.72 -3.63
C GLY A 17 7.57 -12.25 -2.18
N GLU A 18 6.32 -11.90 -1.85
CA GLU A 18 5.97 -11.58 -0.46
C GLU A 18 6.08 -12.83 0.41
N LYS A 19 6.71 -12.69 1.57
CA LYS A 19 6.88 -13.77 2.55
C LYS A 19 6.08 -13.44 3.79
N LYS A 20 5.15 -14.31 4.16
CA LYS A 20 4.37 -14.25 5.39
C LYS A 20 4.95 -15.24 6.39
N VAL A 21 5.19 -14.81 7.62
CA VAL A 21 5.76 -15.63 8.69
C VAL A 21 4.91 -15.44 9.93
N ASP A 22 4.43 -16.54 10.51
CA ASP A 22 3.77 -16.52 11.81
C ASP A 22 4.83 -16.54 12.92
N ILE A 23 4.74 -15.58 13.85
CA ILE A 23 5.72 -15.38 14.92
C ILE A 23 5.03 -15.04 16.25
N SER A 24 5.77 -15.13 17.36
CA SER A 24 5.23 -14.81 18.69
C SER A 24 6.00 -13.68 19.37
N ALA A 25 5.38 -12.51 19.46
CA ALA A 25 6.01 -11.31 20.01
C ALA A 25 5.03 -10.51 20.89
N ALA A 26 5.52 -9.88 21.96
CA ALA A 26 4.71 -8.96 22.75
C ALA A 26 4.72 -7.53 22.19
N THR A 27 5.80 -7.13 21.52
CA THR A 27 5.96 -5.78 20.95
C THR A 27 6.50 -5.82 19.52
N LEU A 28 6.37 -4.71 18.78
CA LEU A 28 7.00 -4.59 17.47
C LEU A 28 8.53 -4.78 17.53
N SER A 29 9.22 -4.22 18.53
CA SER A 29 10.66 -4.44 18.75
C SER A 29 11.03 -5.93 18.83
N GLU A 30 10.26 -6.71 19.58
CA GLU A 30 10.46 -8.16 19.71
C GLU A 30 10.20 -8.87 18.38
N ALA A 31 9.11 -8.52 17.68
CA ALA A 31 8.76 -9.11 16.38
C ALA A 31 9.89 -8.91 15.34
N PHE A 32 10.47 -7.71 15.28
CA PHE A 32 11.59 -7.44 14.39
C PHE A 32 12.86 -8.18 14.78
N THR A 33 13.09 -8.40 16.07
CA THR A 33 14.24 -9.16 16.57
C THR A 33 14.13 -10.62 16.14
N GLU A 34 12.94 -11.23 16.33
CA GLU A 34 12.66 -12.61 15.94
C GLU A 34 12.81 -12.82 14.42
N ILE A 35 12.18 -11.96 13.61
CA ILE A 35 12.28 -12.03 12.15
C ILE A 35 13.71 -11.80 11.66
N SER A 36 14.46 -10.87 12.28
CA SER A 36 15.86 -10.64 11.93
C SER A 36 16.73 -11.87 12.19
N GLY A 37 16.47 -12.61 13.27
CA GLY A 37 17.13 -13.88 13.55
C GLY A 37 16.89 -14.94 12.47
N SER A 38 15.70 -14.98 11.86
CA SER A 38 15.37 -15.90 10.77
C SER A 38 15.89 -15.45 9.39
N MET A 39 15.85 -14.15 9.11
CA MET A 39 16.21 -13.58 7.81
C MET A 39 17.71 -13.25 7.66
N GLY A 40 18.44 -13.16 8.77
CA GLY A 40 19.85 -12.82 8.84
C GLY A 40 20.15 -11.31 8.87
N ASP A 41 21.39 -10.98 9.18
CA ASP A 41 21.87 -9.61 9.43
C ASP A 41 21.62 -8.62 8.29
N GLU A 42 21.62 -9.10 7.04
CA GLU A 42 21.39 -8.27 5.87
C GLU A 42 19.98 -7.64 5.90
N PHE A 43 18.97 -8.42 6.27
CA PHE A 43 17.60 -7.93 6.41
C PHE A 43 17.51 -6.88 7.52
N GLN A 44 18.07 -7.19 8.69
CA GLN A 44 18.08 -6.27 9.82
C GLN A 44 18.73 -4.94 9.43
N ARG A 45 19.90 -4.98 8.77
CA ARG A 45 20.60 -3.77 8.30
C ARG A 45 19.82 -2.98 7.27
N ARG A 46 18.93 -3.59 6.49
CA ARG A 46 18.07 -2.90 5.52
C ARG A 46 16.85 -2.25 6.16
N VAL A 47 16.40 -2.76 7.31
CA VAL A 47 15.13 -2.34 7.91
C VAL A 47 15.32 -1.46 9.15
N LEU A 48 16.31 -1.77 9.98
CA LEU A 48 16.57 -1.07 11.24
C LEU A 48 17.91 -0.32 11.20
N ASN A 49 17.98 0.73 12.00
CA ASN A 49 19.20 1.40 12.42
C ASN A 49 19.87 0.61 13.56
N PRO A 50 21.15 0.89 13.88
CA PRO A 50 21.84 0.24 15.00
C PRO A 50 21.19 0.45 16.38
N ASP A 51 20.41 1.52 16.55
CA ASP A 51 19.67 1.84 17.78
C ASP A 51 18.32 1.10 17.90
N GLY A 52 17.99 0.22 16.94
CA GLY A 52 16.73 -0.52 16.89
C GLY A 52 15.56 0.27 16.31
N THR A 53 15.74 1.53 15.93
CA THR A 53 14.70 2.30 15.24
C THR A 53 14.59 1.89 13.77
N PRO A 54 13.39 1.96 13.16
CA PRO A 54 13.24 1.72 11.74
C PRO A 54 13.99 2.79 10.93
N ARG A 55 14.61 2.36 9.82
CA ARG A 55 15.25 3.30 8.90
C ARG A 55 14.23 4.32 8.39
N SER A 56 14.68 5.53 8.06
CA SER A 56 13.84 6.61 7.52
C SER A 56 13.01 6.18 6.31
N LEU A 57 13.54 5.23 5.55
CA LEU A 57 12.97 4.64 4.36
C LEU A 57 12.13 3.38 4.64
N ILE A 58 11.70 3.14 5.87
CA ILE A 58 10.84 2.02 6.21
C ILE A 58 9.61 2.53 6.94
N ASN A 59 8.45 2.19 6.38
CA ASN A 59 7.16 2.36 7.03
C ASN A 59 6.69 1.00 7.52
N ILE A 60 6.12 0.96 8.72
CA ILE A 60 5.60 -0.27 9.33
C ILE A 60 4.13 -0.04 9.61
N TYR A 61 3.31 -1.02 9.24
CA TYR A 61 1.87 -1.00 9.42
C TYR A 61 1.46 -2.16 10.30
N ILE A 62 0.50 -1.91 11.19
CA ILE A 62 -0.17 -2.91 12.02
C ILE A 62 -1.65 -2.83 11.66
N ASN A 63 -2.22 -3.90 11.10
CA ASN A 63 -3.62 -3.95 10.65
C ASN A 63 -4.01 -2.75 9.75
N GLY A 64 -3.09 -2.30 8.88
CA GLY A 64 -3.32 -1.16 7.98
C GLY A 64 -3.11 0.22 8.59
N LYS A 65 -2.79 0.32 9.88
CA LYS A 65 -2.46 1.60 10.53
C LYS A 65 -0.95 1.73 10.70
N ASN A 66 -0.38 2.85 10.25
CA ASN A 66 1.05 3.10 10.40
C ASN A 66 1.45 3.18 11.87
N MET A 67 2.54 2.50 12.26
CA MET A 67 3.02 2.41 13.64
C MET A 67 3.29 3.77 14.30
N ARG A 68 3.56 4.81 13.50
CA ARG A 68 3.79 6.18 13.98
C ARG A 68 2.60 6.73 14.76
N PHE A 69 1.40 6.17 14.55
CA PHE A 69 0.16 6.54 15.24
C PHE A 69 -0.27 5.56 16.33
N SER A 70 0.58 4.58 16.68
CA SER A 70 0.24 3.47 17.57
C SER A 70 1.29 3.20 18.67
N GLY A 71 2.23 4.12 18.88
CA GLY A 71 3.30 3.97 19.89
C GLY A 71 4.67 3.55 19.35
N GLY A 72 4.83 3.49 18.02
CA GLY A 72 6.10 3.18 17.37
C GLY A 72 6.56 1.74 17.61
N MET A 73 7.85 1.54 17.87
CA MET A 73 8.41 0.19 18.08
C MET A 73 7.97 -0.49 19.38
N GLN A 74 7.46 0.29 20.33
CA GLN A 74 6.96 -0.22 21.62
C GLN A 74 5.46 -0.54 21.59
N THR A 75 4.81 -0.49 20.42
CA THR A 75 3.42 -0.91 20.29
C THR A 75 3.26 -2.35 20.77
N ILE A 76 2.33 -2.54 21.72
CA ILE A 76 1.94 -3.86 22.21
C ILE A 76 1.10 -4.55 21.14
N LEU A 77 1.49 -5.76 20.78
CA LEU A 77 0.83 -6.60 19.79
C LEU A 77 -0.24 -7.48 20.44
N LYS A 78 -1.29 -7.80 19.68
CA LYS A 78 -2.39 -8.68 20.08
C LYS A 78 -2.44 -9.90 19.18
N ASP A 79 -3.03 -10.98 19.69
CA ASP A 79 -3.24 -12.20 18.90
C ASP A 79 -4.04 -11.88 17.63
N GLY A 80 -3.51 -12.33 16.49
CA GLY A 80 -4.07 -12.10 15.17
C GLY A 80 -3.67 -10.78 14.51
N ASP A 81 -2.82 -9.95 15.14
CA ASP A 81 -2.31 -8.74 14.48
C ASP A 81 -1.50 -9.09 13.23
N GLU A 82 -1.66 -8.28 12.19
CA GLU A 82 -0.87 -8.36 10.95
C GLU A 82 0.10 -7.18 10.85
N VAL A 83 1.39 -7.49 10.83
CA VAL A 83 2.48 -6.52 10.68
C VAL A 83 2.99 -6.55 9.25
N TYR A 84 3.06 -5.39 8.60
CA TYR A 84 3.54 -5.27 7.22
C TYR A 84 4.66 -4.23 7.14
N ILE A 85 5.78 -4.61 6.53
CA ILE A 85 6.87 -3.68 6.22
C ILE A 85 6.67 -3.10 4.81
N LEU A 86 6.69 -1.79 4.71
CA LEU A 86 6.65 -1.08 3.45
C LEU A 86 7.88 -0.18 3.31
N PRO A 87 8.88 -0.54 2.48
CA PRO A 87 9.99 0.37 2.22
C PRO A 87 9.49 1.61 1.47
N ALA A 88 9.74 2.79 2.05
CA ALA A 88 9.84 4.02 1.30
C ALA A 88 11.15 3.98 0.51
N VAL A 89 11.19 4.51 -0.71
CA VAL A 89 12.37 4.29 -1.55
C VAL A 89 12.95 5.62 -1.98
N ALA A 90 14.15 5.91 -1.48
CA ALA A 90 15.06 6.83 -2.14
C ALA A 90 15.67 6.07 -3.32
N GLY A 91 15.16 6.32 -4.54
CA GLY A 91 15.89 6.02 -5.77
C GLY A 91 15.67 4.65 -6.41
N GLY A 92 14.57 3.94 -6.13
CA GLY A 92 14.31 2.64 -6.78
C GLY A 92 12.88 2.12 -6.79
N SER A 93 11.91 2.80 -6.16
CA SER A 93 10.49 2.47 -6.37
C SER A 93 9.90 3.30 -7.48
N GLU A 94 9.12 2.64 -8.33
CA GLU A 94 8.23 3.33 -9.25
C GLU A 94 6.99 3.92 -8.53
N LEU A 95 6.68 3.52 -7.29
CA LEU A 95 5.67 4.18 -6.43
C LEU A 95 6.31 5.24 -5.54
N SER A 96 5.78 6.46 -5.55
CA SER A 96 6.21 7.53 -4.64
C SER A 96 5.75 7.28 -3.20
N SER A 97 6.36 7.96 -2.21
CA SER A 97 5.89 7.91 -0.82
C SER A 97 4.41 8.28 -0.67
N LYS A 98 3.94 9.25 -1.48
CA LYS A 98 2.52 9.65 -1.52
C LYS A 98 1.62 8.57 -2.10
N ASP A 99 2.09 7.84 -3.12
CA ASP A 99 1.37 6.68 -3.66
C ASP A 99 1.27 5.57 -2.61
N LEU A 100 2.37 5.24 -1.93
CA LEU A 100 2.40 4.21 -0.89
C LEU A 100 1.46 4.53 0.29
N GLU A 101 1.37 5.80 0.68
CA GLU A 101 0.44 6.25 1.70
C GLU A 101 -1.02 6.13 1.21
N ARG A 102 -1.32 6.70 0.03
CA ARG A 102 -2.66 6.70 -0.57
C ARG A 102 -3.21 5.29 -0.81
N TYR A 103 -2.36 4.38 -1.29
CA TYR A 103 -2.72 3.02 -1.67
C TYR A 103 -2.33 1.98 -0.61
N SER A 104 -1.93 2.40 0.59
CA SER A 104 -1.47 1.52 1.67
C SER A 104 -2.40 0.33 1.91
N ARG A 105 -3.71 0.56 2.01
CA ARG A 105 -4.70 -0.50 2.18
C ARG A 105 -4.79 -1.46 1.00
N GLN A 106 -4.59 -0.97 -0.23
CA GLN A 106 -4.62 -1.79 -1.45
C GLN A 106 -3.35 -2.65 -1.52
N VAL A 107 -2.19 -2.07 -1.23
CA VAL A 107 -0.89 -2.76 -1.18
C VAL A 107 -0.86 -3.88 -0.14
N MET A 108 -1.66 -3.79 0.92
CA MET A 108 -1.75 -4.85 1.94
C MET A 108 -2.65 -6.02 1.55
N LEU A 109 -3.48 -5.90 0.51
CA LEU A 109 -4.28 -7.02 0.01
C LEU A 109 -3.37 -8.00 -0.71
N GLU A 110 -3.49 -9.30 -0.41
CA GLU A 110 -2.64 -10.34 -0.98
C GLU A 110 -2.74 -10.42 -2.52
N GLU A 111 -3.93 -10.19 -3.06
CA GLU A 111 -4.21 -10.24 -4.49
C GLU A 111 -3.61 -9.05 -5.26
N ILE A 112 -3.32 -7.95 -4.56
CA ILE A 112 -2.73 -6.75 -5.15
C ILE A 112 -1.24 -6.68 -4.77
N GLY A 113 -0.93 -6.56 -3.48
CA GLY A 113 0.43 -6.43 -3.01
C GLY A 113 1.11 -5.15 -3.52
N TYR A 114 2.38 -4.98 -3.18
CA TYR A 114 3.19 -3.89 -3.74
C TYR A 114 3.30 -3.98 -5.28
N GLN A 115 3.46 -5.21 -5.80
CA GLN A 115 3.67 -5.45 -7.24
C GLN A 115 2.39 -5.23 -8.07
N GLY A 116 1.21 -5.57 -7.55
CA GLY A 116 -0.06 -5.28 -8.22
C GLY A 116 -0.32 -3.78 -8.26
N GLN A 117 -0.01 -3.04 -7.19
CA GLN A 117 -0.14 -1.58 -7.21
C GLN A 117 0.81 -0.92 -8.23
N LEU A 118 2.02 -1.46 -8.38
CA LEU A 118 2.95 -1.07 -9.44
C LEU A 118 2.38 -1.34 -10.84
N LYS A 119 1.78 -2.51 -11.05
CA LYS A 119 1.10 -2.83 -12.31
C LYS A 119 -0.05 -1.87 -12.61
N LEU A 120 -0.85 -1.50 -11.61
CA LEU A 120 -1.90 -0.49 -11.76
C LEU A 120 -1.28 0.87 -12.13
N LYS A 121 -0.23 1.31 -11.43
CA LYS A 121 0.46 2.57 -11.74
C LYS A 121 1.05 2.62 -13.15
N SER A 122 1.57 1.51 -13.66
CA SER A 122 2.13 1.43 -15.02
C SER A 122 1.05 1.23 -16.10
N ALA A 123 -0.19 0.87 -15.72
CA ALA A 123 -1.27 0.62 -16.66
C ALA A 123 -1.73 1.88 -17.40
N LYS A 124 -2.13 1.67 -18.66
CA LYS A 124 -2.71 2.67 -19.55
C LYS A 124 -4.08 2.21 -19.99
N VAL A 125 -5.13 2.97 -19.67
CA VAL A 125 -6.52 2.64 -20.00
C VAL A 125 -7.12 3.72 -20.88
N CYS A 126 -7.84 3.33 -21.93
CA CYS A 126 -8.62 4.24 -22.75
C CYS A 126 -10.10 4.00 -22.49
N VAL A 127 -10.81 5.01 -22.01
CA VAL A 127 -12.25 4.97 -21.77
C VAL A 127 -12.94 5.76 -22.88
N VAL A 128 -13.85 5.10 -23.60
CA VAL A 128 -14.64 5.69 -24.68
C VAL A 128 -16.09 5.80 -24.18
N GLY A 129 -16.56 7.03 -24.00
CA GLY A 129 -17.82 7.36 -23.35
C GLY A 129 -17.69 7.49 -21.83
N VAL A 130 -18.05 8.65 -21.30
CA VAL A 130 -18.01 9.08 -19.88
C VAL A 130 -19.39 9.56 -19.40
N GLY A 131 -20.45 9.09 -20.06
CA GLY A 131 -21.81 9.25 -19.58
C GLY A 131 -22.12 8.42 -18.33
N GLY A 132 -23.36 7.94 -18.20
CA GLY A 132 -23.84 7.30 -16.96
C GLY A 132 -23.04 6.08 -16.46
N LEU A 133 -22.33 5.37 -17.33
CA LEU A 133 -21.46 4.25 -16.96
C LEU A 133 -19.99 4.66 -16.84
N GLY A 134 -19.51 5.49 -17.77
CA GLY A 134 -18.09 5.85 -17.81
C GLY A 134 -17.68 6.75 -16.66
N ASN A 135 -18.59 7.61 -16.17
CA ASN A 135 -18.36 8.50 -15.03
C ASN A 135 -17.93 7.75 -13.75
N PRO A 136 -18.68 6.73 -13.25
CA PRO A 136 -18.24 5.94 -12.10
C PRO A 136 -17.01 5.07 -12.40
N ILE A 137 -16.87 4.56 -13.63
CA ILE A 137 -15.72 3.73 -14.03
C ILE A 137 -14.41 4.52 -13.94
N ILE A 138 -14.36 5.73 -14.49
CA ILE A 138 -13.15 6.57 -14.47
C ILE A 138 -12.78 6.93 -13.03
N THR A 139 -13.77 7.33 -12.24
CA THR A 139 -13.57 7.62 -10.81
C THR A 139 -12.92 6.43 -10.09
N ARG A 140 -13.38 5.21 -10.41
CA ARG A 140 -12.82 3.99 -9.83
C ARG A 140 -11.41 3.70 -10.33
N LEU A 141 -11.14 3.79 -11.63
CA LEU A 141 -9.82 3.57 -12.22
C LEU A 141 -8.76 4.53 -11.64
N VAL A 142 -9.11 5.81 -11.49
CA VAL A 142 -8.24 6.82 -10.84
C VAL A 142 -7.99 6.44 -9.38
N SER A 143 -9.05 6.06 -8.64
CA SER A 143 -8.96 5.69 -7.22
C SER A 143 -8.17 4.40 -6.96
N MET A 144 -8.15 3.48 -7.93
CA MET A 144 -7.31 2.27 -7.91
C MET A 144 -5.83 2.59 -8.22
N GLY A 145 -5.53 3.79 -8.74
CA GLY A 145 -4.17 4.22 -9.04
C GLY A 145 -3.69 3.83 -10.44
N VAL A 146 -4.60 3.67 -11.41
CA VAL A 146 -4.22 3.56 -12.83
C VAL A 146 -3.45 4.80 -13.26
N GLY A 147 -2.22 4.64 -13.75
CA GLY A 147 -1.33 5.78 -13.95
C GLY A 147 -1.64 6.65 -15.16
N LYS A 148 -2.20 6.08 -16.24
CA LYS A 148 -2.61 6.86 -17.41
C LYS A 148 -4.00 6.46 -17.87
N ILE A 149 -4.92 7.43 -17.85
CA ILE A 149 -6.26 7.26 -18.38
C ILE A 149 -6.42 8.24 -19.55
N ARG A 150 -6.77 7.71 -20.72
CA ARG A 150 -7.23 8.50 -21.86
C ARG A 150 -8.74 8.45 -21.86
N ILE A 151 -9.36 9.62 -21.94
CA ILE A 151 -10.81 9.78 -22.00
C ILE A 151 -11.17 10.26 -23.40
N VAL A 152 -12.18 9.63 -24.00
CA VAL A 152 -12.76 10.04 -25.28
C VAL A 152 -14.27 10.13 -25.08
N ASP A 153 -14.78 11.35 -25.04
CA ASP A 153 -16.22 11.63 -25.02
C ASP A 153 -16.46 12.90 -25.86
N ARG A 154 -17.58 12.92 -26.59
CA ARG A 154 -18.00 14.06 -27.41
C ARG A 154 -19.25 14.74 -26.86
N ASP A 155 -19.93 14.12 -25.89
CA ASP A 155 -21.17 14.63 -25.35
C ASP A 155 -20.91 15.86 -24.46
N ILE A 156 -21.87 16.79 -24.46
CA ILE A 156 -21.91 17.95 -23.57
C ILE A 156 -22.83 17.59 -22.40
N VAL A 157 -22.45 17.96 -21.19
CA VAL A 157 -23.23 17.66 -19.98
C VAL A 157 -24.55 18.44 -20.02
N GLU A 158 -25.64 17.76 -19.68
CA GLU A 158 -26.97 18.36 -19.53
C GLU A 158 -27.50 18.19 -18.11
N LEU A 159 -28.42 19.05 -17.68
CA LEU A 159 -29.09 18.95 -16.37
C LEU A 159 -29.70 17.54 -16.12
N SER A 160 -30.24 16.92 -17.18
CA SER A 160 -30.82 15.56 -17.15
C SER A 160 -29.80 14.47 -16.80
N ASN A 161 -28.50 14.76 -16.86
CA ASN A 161 -27.41 13.82 -16.64
C ASN A 161 -26.92 13.79 -15.19
N LEU A 162 -27.10 14.88 -14.44
CA LEU A 162 -26.49 15.08 -13.12
C LEU A 162 -26.89 14.02 -12.09
N HIS A 163 -28.08 13.42 -12.22
CA HIS A 163 -28.53 12.35 -11.33
C HIS A 163 -27.66 11.08 -11.36
N ARG A 164 -26.83 10.88 -12.40
CA ARG A 164 -25.97 9.70 -12.56
C ARG A 164 -24.52 10.00 -12.95
N GLN A 165 -24.20 11.25 -13.28
CA GLN A 165 -22.85 11.67 -13.67
C GLN A 165 -22.25 12.58 -12.59
N THR A 166 -21.92 11.99 -11.44
CA THR A 166 -21.62 12.69 -10.17
C THR A 166 -20.28 13.44 -10.15
N LEU A 167 -19.55 13.50 -11.27
CA LEU A 167 -18.35 14.33 -11.39
C LEU A 167 -18.69 15.78 -11.78
N PHE A 168 -19.92 16.03 -12.22
CA PHE A 168 -20.40 17.33 -12.64
C PHE A 168 -21.44 17.87 -11.67
N ASP A 169 -21.55 19.19 -11.59
CA ASP A 169 -22.61 19.89 -10.89
C ASP A 169 -23.37 20.86 -11.80
N GLU A 170 -24.29 21.67 -11.25
CA GLU A 170 -25.11 22.61 -12.04
C GLU A 170 -24.30 23.79 -12.63
N SER A 171 -23.04 23.96 -12.23
CA SER A 171 -22.14 25.02 -12.71
C SER A 171 -21.23 24.60 -13.87
N ASP A 172 -21.16 23.31 -14.17
CA ASP A 172 -20.45 22.73 -15.32
C ASP A 172 -21.29 22.77 -16.61
#